data_AF-A0A2P8MAC5-F1
#
_entry.id   AF-A0A2P8MAC5-F1
#
_cell.length_a   1.000
_cell.length_b   1.000
_cell.length_c   1.000
_cell.angle_alpha   90.00
_cell.angle_beta   90.00
_cell.angle_gamma   90.00
#
_symmetry.space_group_name_H-M   'P 1'
#
loop_
_entity.id
_entity.type
_entity.pdbx_description
1 polymer ?
#
loop_
_entity_poly.entity_id
_entity_poly.type
_entity_poly.pdbx_seq_one_letter_code
_entity_poly.pdbx_strand_id
1 'polypeptide(L)' 'MKKEKKLMIALCVIPLVVLALIVLVLPDQIPLHFNYKGDANRYGSKYFIFALTPLPYLIYITRIRKK' A
#
# COMPACT_ATOMS: atom_id res chain seq x y z
N MET A 1 -17.80 17.28 -5.67
CA MET A 1 -16.45 17.87 -5.47
C MET A 1 -15.89 17.82 -4.04
N LYS A 2 -16.39 18.56 -3.03
CA LYS A 2 -15.77 18.62 -1.68
C LYS A 2 -15.81 17.26 -0.94
N LYS A 3 -16.92 16.52 -1.06
CA LYS A 3 -17.13 15.21 -0.40
C LYS A 3 -16.30 14.10 -1.05
N GLU A 4 -16.26 14.04 -2.38
CA GLU A 4 -15.42 13.09 -3.14
C GLU A 4 -13.93 13.31 -2.88
N LYS A 5 -13.47 14.57 -2.82
CA LYS A 5 -12.07 14.88 -2.50
C LYS A 5 -11.70 14.41 -1.09
N LYS A 6 -12.59 14.58 -0.11
CA LYS A 6 -12.42 14.02 1.25
C LYS A 6 -12.37 12.49 1.23
N LEU A 7 -13.26 11.84 0.48
CA LEU A 7 -13.28 10.38 0.34
C LEU A 7 -11.99 9.85 -0.29
N MET A 8 -11.47 10.51 -1.32
CA MET A 8 -10.21 10.11 -1.97
C MET A 8 -9.01 10.27 -1.05
N ILE A 9 -8.96 11.35 -0.26
CA ILE A 9 -7.92 11.53 0.75
C ILE A 9 -8.03 10.42 1.81
N ALA A 10 -9.23 10.12 2.30
CA ALA A 10 -9.45 9.04 3.26
C ALA A 10 -9.00 7.68 2.71
N LEU A 11 -9.31 7.37 1.46
CA LEU A 11 -8.90 6.14 0.77
C LEU A 11 -7.37 6.01 0.58
N CYS A 12 -6.62 7.12 0.64
CA CYS A 12 -5.16 7.08 0.56
C CYS A 12 -4.50 7.09 1.94
N VAL A 13 -5.01 7.92 2.85
CA VAL A 13 -4.40 8.14 4.18
C VAL A 13 -4.70 6.98 5.12
N ILE A 14 -5.92 6.45 5.13
CA ILE A 14 -6.29 5.36 6.05
C ILE A 14 -5.41 4.11 5.83
N PRO A 15 -5.24 3.60 4.59
CA PRO A 15 -4.35 2.45 4.37
C PRO A 15 -2.90 2.73 4.76
N LEU A 16 -2.40 3.95 4.50
CA LEU A 16 -1.04 4.34 4.87
C LEU A 16 -0.83 4.30 6.39
N VAL A 17 -1.78 4.85 7.15
CA VAL A 17 -1.73 4.83 8.63
C VAL A 17 -1.80 3.40 9.16
N VAL A 18 -2.68 2.56 8.60
CA VAL A 18 -2.79 1.15 8.98
C VAL A 18 -1.48 0.40 8.71
N LEU A 19 -0.88 0.57 7.53
CA LEU A 19 0.40 -0.04 7.20
C LEU A 19 1.54 0.46 8.11
N ALA A 20 1.56 1.75 8.45
CA ALA A 20 2.53 2.32 9.39
C ALA A 20 2.45 1.67 10.77
N LEU A 21 1.25 1.43 11.28
CA LEU A 21 1.05 0.73 12.55
C LEU A 21 1.48 -0.74 12.46
N ILE A 22 1.16 -1.42 11.35
CA ILE A 22 1.55 -2.83 11.12
C ILE A 22 3.08 -2.97 11.09
N VAL A 23 3.82 -2.03 10.50
CA VAL A 23 5.30 -2.09 10.42
C VAL A 23 5.97 -2.10 11.80
N LEU A 24 5.32 -1.55 12.84
CA LEU A 24 5.85 -1.55 14.20
C LEU A 24 5.96 -2.94 14.81
N VAL A 25 5.12 -3.88 14.36
CA VAL A 25 5.07 -5.25 14.90
C VAL A 25 5.61 -6.30 13.92
N LEU A 26 5.94 -5.89 12.68
CA LEU A 26 6.49 -6.78 11.67
C LEU A 26 7.98 -7.08 11.92
N PRO A 27 8.43 -8.33 11.68
CA PRO A 27 9.85 -8.65 11.64
C PRO A 27 10.54 -7.86 10.52
N ASP A 28 11.85 -7.62 10.65
CA ASP A 28 12.59 -6.79 9.70
C ASP A 28 12.54 -7.31 8.25
N GLN A 29 12.37 -8.62 8.09
CA GLN A 29 12.15 -9.29 6.81
C GLN A 29 10.80 -10.00 6.77
N ILE A 30 10.10 -9.84 5.64
CA ILE A 30 8.81 -10.48 5.35
C ILE A 30 8.88 -11.22 4.02
N PRO A 31 8.10 -12.30 3.83
CA PRO A 31 8.02 -12.98 2.55
C PRO A 31 7.37 -12.07 1.50
N LEU A 32 8.06 -11.89 0.37
CA LEU A 32 7.60 -11.09 -0.77
C LEU A 32 7.12 -11.94 -1.94
N HIS A 33 7.49 -13.22 -1.97
CA HIS A 33 7.09 -14.14 -3.02
C HIS A 33 7.02 -15.56 -2.46
N PHE A 34 5.99 -16.30 -2.88
CA PHE A 34 5.77 -17.69 -2.54
C PHE A 34 5.89 -18.53 -3.81
N ASN A 35 6.54 -19.69 -3.70
CA ASN A 35 6.68 -20.63 -4.82
C ASN A 35 5.35 -21.36 -5.10
N TYR A 36 5.34 -22.22 -6.12
CA TYR A 36 4.15 -23.01 -6.49
C TYR A 36 3.70 -24.02 -5.42
N LYS A 37 4.54 -24.32 -4.43
CA LYS A 37 4.23 -25.17 -3.27
C LYS A 37 3.68 -24.39 -2.08
N GLY A 38 3.68 -23.05 -2.14
CA GLY A 38 3.28 -22.17 -1.04
C GLY A 38 4.40 -21.82 -0.07
N ASP A 39 5.66 -22.21 -0.35
CA ASP A 39 6.78 -21.82 0.51
C ASP A 39 7.31 -20.43 0.12
N ALA A 40 7.61 -19.62 1.14
CA ALA A 40 8.29 -18.36 0.94
C ALA A 40 9.72 -18.60 0.42
N ASN A 41 9.98 -18.22 -0.85
CA ASN A 41 11.29 -18.36 -1.47
C ASN A 41 12.00 -17.02 -1.70
N ARG A 42 11.32 -15.89 -1.43
CA ARG A 42 11.92 -14.55 -1.47
C ARG A 42 11.44 -13.72 -0.29
N TYR A 43 12.39 -13.15 0.42
CA TYR A 43 12.16 -12.23 1.53
C TYR A 43 12.67 -10.84 1.18
N GLY A 44 12.15 -9.83 1.86
CA GLY A 44 12.64 -8.46 1.76
C GLY A 44 12.21 -7.64 2.95
N SER A 45 12.63 -6.37 2.96
CA SER A 45 12.37 -5.49 4.09
C SER A 45 10.86 -5.28 4.34
N LYS A 46 10.45 -5.22 5.61
CA LYS A 46 9.09 -4.84 6.01
C LYS A 46 8.60 -3.51 5.44
N TYR A 47 9.52 -2.60 5.09
CA TYR A 47 9.17 -1.32 4.46
C TYR A 47 8.72 -1.45 3.01
N PHE A 48 8.91 -2.61 2.35
CA PHE A 48 8.47 -2.84 0.98
C PHE A 48 6.95 -2.72 0.81
N ILE A 49 6.16 -2.94 1.89
CA ILE A 49 4.70 -2.78 1.85
C ILE A 49 4.25 -1.36 1.47
N PHE A 50 5.13 -0.35 1.61
CA PHE A 50 4.85 1.03 1.20
C PHE A 50 5.03 1.31 -0.29
N ALA A 51 5.69 0.41 -1.03
CA ALA A 51 6.02 0.64 -2.44
C ALA A 51 4.79 0.88 -3.32
N LEU A 52 3.65 0.27 -2.98
CA LEU A 52 2.40 0.37 -3.74
C LEU A 52 1.34 1.24 -3.05
N THR A 53 1.58 1.74 -1.84
CA THR A 53 0.63 2.62 -1.13
C THR A 53 0.26 3.90 -1.88
N PRO A 54 1.15 4.58 -2.65
CA PRO A 54 0.74 5.76 -3.42
C PRO A 54 -0.05 5.43 -4.68
N LEU A 55 -0.15 4.16 -5.09
CA LEU A 55 -0.74 3.76 -6.37
C LEU A 55 -2.21 4.22 -6.56
N PRO A 56 -3.12 4.09 -5.57
CA PRO A 56 -4.51 4.55 -5.73
C PRO A 56 -4.59 6.06 -6.00
N TYR A 57 -3.74 6.85 -5.32
CA TYR A 57 -3.65 8.28 -5.55
C TYR A 57 -3.15 8.60 -6.96
N LEU A 58 -2.09 7.90 -7.40
CA LEU A 58 -1.53 8.05 -8.74
C LEU A 58 -2.57 7.73 -9.83
N ILE A 59 -3.35 6.66 -9.67
CA ILE A 59 -4.44 6.31 -10.60
C ILE A 59 -5.51 7.42 -10.62
N TYR A 60 -5.92 7.91 -9.45
CA TYR A 60 -6.92 8.98 -9.35
C TYR A 60 -6.47 10.25 -10.08
N ILE A 61 -5.23 10.72 -9.87
CA ILE A 61 -4.75 11.95 -10.53
C ILE A 61 -4.52 11.78 -12.02
N THR A 62 -4.12 10.59 -12.48
CA THR A 62 -3.75 10.35 -13.88
C THR A 62 -4.95 10.03 -14.76
N ARG A 63 -5.97 9.33 -14.23
CA ARG A 63 -7.11 8.83 -15.03
C ARG A 63 -8.45 9.46 -14.68
N ILE A 64 -8.66 9.88 -13.43
CA ILE A 64 -9.98 10.34 -12.95
C ILE A 64 -10.02 11.87 -12.89
N ARG A 65 -9.01 12.53 -12.32
CA ARG A 65 -8.99 14.01 -12.17
C ARG A 65 -8.74 14.76 -13.49
N LYS A 66 -8.09 14.11 -14.46
CA LYS A 66 -7.71 14.72 -15.76
C LYS A 66 -8.79 14.55 -16.86
N LYS A 67 -9.90 13.86 -16.55
CA LYS A 67 -11.11 13.88 -17.37
C LYS A 67 -12.10 14.87 -16.76
#